data_AF-A0A1W4WQJ8-F1
#
_entry.id   AF-A0A1W4WQJ8-F1
#
_cell.length_a   1.000
_cell.length_b   1.000
_cell.length_c   1.000
_cell.angle_alpha   90.00
_cell.angle_beta   90.00
_cell.angle_gamma   90.00
#
_symmetry.space_group_name_H-M   'P 1'
#
loop_
_entity.id
_entity.type
_entity.pdbx_description
1 polymer ?
#
loop_
_entity_poly.entity_id
_entity_poly.type
_entity_poly.pdbx_seq_one_letter_code
_entity_poly.pdbx_strand_id
1 'polypeptide(L)'
;MISNMCWKHKENQDFVREMDGIAVILDCCNIDAKNPFIIQWVIFAIHNLCENNLENQKIIASLNKQGVVDSEVLQEVGVMLHNDGESTLHIAPLEELQKRAK
;
A
#
# COMPACT_ATOMS: atom_id res chain seq x y z
N MET A 1 9.74 -7.41 16.83
CA MET A 1 8.99 -6.71 15.76
C MET A 1 7.60 -6.34 16.27
N ILE A 2 7.02 -5.25 15.75
CA ILE A 2 5.68 -4.73 16.13
C ILE A 2 4.61 -5.84 16.09
N SER A 3 4.66 -6.71 15.09
CA SER A 3 3.84 -7.92 14.97
C SER A 3 3.75 -8.75 16.25
N ASN A 4 4.88 -9.07 16.88
CA ASN A 4 4.92 -9.93 18.07
C ASN A 4 4.24 -9.24 19.27
N MET A 5 4.38 -7.91 19.38
CA MET A 5 3.77 -7.13 20.45
C MET A 5 2.25 -7.04 20.29
N CYS A 6 1.75 -7.16 19.06
CA CYS A 6 0.32 -7.05 18.75
C CYS A 6 -0.42 -8.39 18.81
N TRP A 7 0.30 -9.52 18.90
CA TRP A 7 -0.33 -10.84 18.93
C TRP A 7 -1.18 -11.00 20.18
N LYS A 8 -2.50 -11.15 19.98
CA LYS A 8 -3.52 -11.27 21.04
C LYS A 8 -3.48 -10.16 22.11
N HIS A 9 -2.93 -8.99 21.77
CA HIS A 9 -2.82 -7.86 22.70
C HIS A 9 -3.57 -6.64 22.19
N LYS A 10 -4.85 -6.53 22.56
CA LYS A 10 -5.78 -5.55 22.01
C LYS A 10 -5.29 -4.11 22.13
N GLU A 11 -4.75 -3.73 23.28
CA GLU A 11 -4.23 -2.36 23.50
C GLU A 11 -3.08 -2.02 22.56
N ASN A 12 -2.22 -2.99 22.23
CA ASN A 12 -1.10 -2.73 21.31
C ASN A 12 -1.61 -2.66 19.87
N GLN A 13 -2.59 -3.51 19.52
CA GLN A 13 -3.25 -3.42 18.22
C GLN A 13 -3.93 -2.07 18.02
N ASP A 14 -4.60 -1.57 19.06
CA ASP A 14 -5.31 -0.28 19.04
C ASP A 14 -4.34 0.89 19.02
N PHE A 15 -3.27 0.83 19.81
CA PHE A 15 -2.21 1.84 19.81
C PHE A 15 -1.56 1.99 18.42
N VAL A 16 -1.28 0.87 17.73
CA VAL A 16 -0.75 0.92 16.37
C VAL A 16 -1.75 1.56 15.40
N ARG A 17 -3.04 1.30 15.53
CA ARG A 17 -4.08 1.95 14.72
C ARG A 17 -4.13 3.46 14.99
N GLU A 18 -4.14 3.86 16.25
CA GLU A 18 -4.24 5.26 16.68
C GLU A 18 -3.05 6.12 16.24
N MET A 19 -1.91 5.48 15.98
CA MET A 19 -0.70 6.10 15.45
C MET A 19 -0.61 6.06 13.92
N ASP A 20 -1.71 5.74 13.21
CA ASP A 20 -1.76 5.52 11.76
C ASP A 20 -0.76 4.45 11.25
N GLY A 21 -0.29 3.58 12.13
CA GLY A 21 0.78 2.62 11.86
C GLY A 21 0.37 1.51 10.89
N ILE A 22 -0.94 1.23 10.75
CA ILE A 22 -1.43 0.22 9.79
C ILE A 22 -1.09 0.62 8.35
N ALA A 23 -1.27 1.89 7.97
CA ALA A 23 -0.94 2.37 6.64
C ALA A 23 0.57 2.32 6.38
N VAL A 24 1.37 2.77 7.34
CA VAL A 24 2.84 2.73 7.27
C VAL A 24 3.38 1.30 7.11
N ILE A 25 2.78 0.33 7.80
CA ILE A 25 3.14 -1.08 7.67
C ILE A 25 2.78 -1.59 6.26
N LEU A 26 1.63 -1.21 5.71
CA LEU A 26 1.23 -1.58 4.35
C LEU A 26 2.12 -0.96 3.27
N ASP A 27 2.66 0.24 3.47
CA ASP A 27 3.62 0.88 2.55
C ASP A 27 4.94 0.09 2.42
N CYS A 28 5.23 -0.77 3.39
CA CYS A 28 6.38 -1.66 3.36
C CYS A 28 6.18 -2.89 2.45
N CYS A 29 5.00 -3.08 1.83
CA CYS A 29 4.72 -4.14 0.84
C CYS A 29 5.41 -3.91 -0.52
N ASN A 30 6.59 -3.31 -0.52
CA ASN A 30 7.43 -3.17 -1.70
C ASN A 30 8.51 -4.24 -1.71
N ILE A 31 8.86 -4.73 -2.90
CA ILE A 31 9.95 -5.70 -3.05
C ILE A 31 11.26 -5.00 -2.69
N ASP A 32 11.89 -5.43 -1.60
CA ASP A 32 13.21 -4.95 -1.18
C ASP A 32 14.26 -6.05 -1.42
N ALA A 33 15.24 -5.78 -2.28
CA ALA A 33 16.33 -6.71 -2.57
C ALA A 33 17.21 -7.05 -1.35
N LYS A 34 17.26 -6.16 -0.34
CA LYS A 34 17.99 -6.37 0.92
C LYS A 34 17.14 -7.07 1.97
N ASN A 35 15.83 -7.06 1.83
CA ASN A 35 14.89 -7.74 2.71
C ASN A 35 13.86 -8.54 1.90
N PRO A 36 14.25 -9.71 1.36
CA PRO A 36 13.37 -10.51 0.50
C PRO A 36 12.12 -11.03 1.22
N PHE A 37 12.09 -10.93 2.56
CA PHE A 37 10.96 -11.37 3.39
C PHE A 37 10.07 -10.22 3.91
N ILE A 38 10.31 -8.97 3.47
CA ILE A 38 9.58 -7.81 3.99
C ILE A 38 8.07 -7.97 3.82
N ILE A 39 7.62 -8.49 2.67
CA ILE A 39 6.20 -8.70 2.39
C ILE A 39 5.59 -9.73 3.35
N GLN A 40 6.28 -10.84 3.63
CA GLN A 40 5.84 -11.87 4.56
C GLN A 40 5.73 -11.31 5.97
N TRP A 41 6.68 -10.47 6.38
CA TRP A 41 6.65 -9.78 7.66
C TRP A 41 5.49 -8.79 7.77
N VAL A 42 5.19 -8.06 6.69
CA VAL A 42 4.03 -7.16 6.65
C VAL A 42 2.74 -7.95 6.75
N ILE A 43 2.58 -9.03 5.97
CA ILE A 43 1.40 -9.92 6.04
C ILE A 43 1.21 -10.43 7.47
N PHE A 44 2.28 -10.87 8.12
CA PHE A 44 2.22 -11.37 9.50
C PHE A 44 1.87 -10.27 10.52
N ALA A 45 2.41 -9.05 10.35
CA ALA A 45 2.06 -7.91 11.20
C ALA A 45 0.59 -7.53 11.05
N ILE A 46 0.09 -7.44 9.82
CA ILE A 46 -1.30 -7.10 9.52
C ILE A 46 -2.25 -8.17 10.07
N HIS A 47 -1.91 -9.45 9.92
CA HIS A 47 -2.68 -10.53 10.53
C HIS A 47 -2.84 -10.34 12.05
N ASN A 48 -1.73 -10.13 12.77
CA ASN A 48 -1.76 -9.95 14.22
C ASN A 48 -2.46 -8.65 14.65
N LEU A 49 -2.39 -7.59 13.84
CA LEU A 49 -3.08 -6.33 14.10
C LEU A 49 -4.59 -6.44 13.93
N CYS A 50 -5.05 -7.29 13.02
CA CYS A 50 -6.47 -7.45 12.70
C CYS A 50 -7.13 -8.62 13.41
N GLU A 51 -6.38 -9.56 13.97
CA GLU A 51 -6.90 -10.72 14.69
C GLU A 51 -7.81 -10.27 15.85
N ASN A 52 -9.09 -10.64 15.78
CA ASN A 52 -10.15 -10.26 16.73
C ASN A 52 -10.30 -8.74 16.96
N ASN A 53 -9.90 -7.91 15.98
CA ASN A 53 -9.99 -6.45 16.07
C ASN A 53 -10.71 -5.86 14.86
N LEU A 54 -12.03 -5.72 14.97
CA LEU A 54 -12.89 -5.19 13.91
C LEU A 54 -12.56 -3.74 13.54
N GLU A 55 -12.16 -2.92 14.52
CA GLU A 55 -11.79 -1.52 14.25
C GLU A 55 -10.54 -1.43 13.38
N ASN A 56 -9.56 -2.31 13.61
CA ASN A 56 -8.38 -2.39 12.74
C ASN A 56 -8.73 -2.94 11.35
N GLN A 57 -9.63 -3.92 11.26
CA GLN A 57 -10.11 -4.45 9.98
C GLN A 57 -10.83 -3.38 9.15
N LYS A 58 -11.59 -2.48 9.79
CA LYS A 58 -12.27 -1.37 9.11
C LYS A 58 -11.31 -0.42 8.40
N ILE A 59 -10.11 -0.20 8.96
CA ILE A 59 -9.08 0.62 8.29
C ILE A 59 -8.69 0.01 6.95
N ILE A 60 -8.48 -1.30 6.90
CA ILE A 60 -8.14 -1.99 5.65
C ILE A 60 -9.32 -1.97 4.68
N ALA A 61 -10.53 -2.20 5.19
CA ALA A 61 -11.75 -2.18 4.38
C ALA A 61 -12.08 -0.79 3.80
N SER A 62 -11.60 0.29 4.42
CA SER A 62 -11.78 1.65 3.91
C SER A 62 -10.72 2.09 2.90
N LEU A 63 -9.66 1.29 2.69
CA LEU A 63 -8.66 1.57 1.67
C LEU A 63 -9.28 1.46 0.28
N ASN A 64 -9.11 2.52 -0.52
CA ASN A 64 -9.61 2.61 -1.88
C ASN A 64 -8.49 3.02 -2.83
N LYS A 65 -8.46 2.42 -4.02
CA LYS A 65 -7.50 2.78 -5.08
C LYS A 65 -7.71 4.25 -5.47
N GLN A 66 -6.70 5.10 -5.21
CA GLN A 66 -6.75 6.52 -5.56
C GLN A 66 -6.25 6.81 -6.99
N GLY A 67 -5.57 5.87 -7.64
CA GLY A 67 -5.04 6.05 -8.99
C GLY A 67 -3.62 5.51 -9.12
N VAL A 68 -2.88 6.09 -10.06
CA VAL A 68 -1.45 5.84 -10.26
C VAL A 68 -0.67 7.00 -9.67
N VAL A 69 0.51 6.71 -9.12
CA VAL A 69 1.42 7.74 -8.64
C VAL A 69 2.32 8.16 -9.80
N ASP A 70 2.49 9.47 -9.97
CA ASP A 70 3.45 10.01 -10.93
C ASP A 70 4.87 9.61 -10.55
N SER A 71 5.64 9.13 -11.53
CA SER A 71 7.03 8.74 -11.34
C SER A 71 7.92 9.61 -12.22
N GLU A 72 8.79 10.39 -11.60
CA GLU A 72 9.79 11.22 -12.30
C GLU A 72 10.64 10.35 -13.25
N VAL A 73 11.01 9.15 -12.81
CA VAL A 73 11.78 8.19 -13.61
C VAL A 73 11.03 7.78 -14.87
N LEU A 74 9.71 7.55 -14.79
CA LEU A 74 8.91 7.20 -15.97
C LEU A 74 8.78 8.39 -16.93
N GLN A 75 8.63 9.61 -16.40
CA GLN A 75 8.55 10.82 -17.22
C GLN A 75 9.87 11.09 -17.96
N GLU A 76 11.03 10.84 -17.33
CA GLU A 76 12.35 10.97 -17.97
C GLU A 76 12.50 10.06 -19.20
N VAL A 77 11.90 8.87 -19.17
CA VAL A 77 11.91 7.93 -20.31
C VAL A 77 10.71 8.10 -21.25
N GLY A 78 9.92 9.16 -21.07
CA GLY A 78 8.82 9.54 -21.97
C GLY A 78 7.56 8.69 -21.87
N VAL A 79 7.37 7.96 -20.76
CA VAL A 79 6.17 7.13 -20.53
C VAL A 79 5.46 7.48 -19.23
N MET A 80 4.18 7.15 -19.12
CA MET A 80 3.42 7.23 -17.88
C MET A 80 2.57 6.00 -17.66
N LEU A 81 2.18 5.79 -16.41
CA LEU A 81 1.18 4.79 -16.05
C LEU A 81 -0.21 5.35 -16.34
N HIS A 82 -1.05 4.56 -16.99
CA HIS A 82 -2.46 4.84 -17.21
C HIS A 82 -3.31 3.74 -16.59
N ASN A 83 -4.47 4.11 -16.06
CA ASN A 83 -5.39 3.19 -15.42
C ASN A 83 -6.78 3.37 -16.06
N ASP A 84 -7.17 2.43 -16.92
CA ASP A 84 -8.43 2.45 -17.68
C ASP A 84 -9.66 1.99 -16.85
N GLY A 85 -9.54 1.90 -15.52
CA GLY A 85 -10.64 1.61 -14.60
C GLY A 85 -10.81 0.12 -14.23
N GLU A 86 -10.30 -0.82 -15.02
CA GLU A 86 -10.43 -2.27 -14.77
C GLU A 86 -9.11 -2.91 -14.38
N SER A 87 -8.58 -2.60 -13.19
CA SER A 87 -7.39 -3.21 -12.56
C SER A 87 -6.09 -3.27 -13.40
N THR A 88 -6.12 -2.81 -14.64
CA THR A 88 -5.06 -2.98 -15.62
C THR A 88 -4.29 -1.69 -15.69
N LEU A 89 -3.00 -1.80 -15.44
CA LEU A 89 -2.03 -0.72 -15.58
C LEU A 89 -1.44 -0.80 -16.98
N HIS A 90 -1.62 0.25 -17.76
CA HIS A 90 -1.02 0.38 -19.08
C HIS A 90 0.13 1.39 -19.03
N ILE A 91 1.19 1.11 -19.77
CA ILE A 91 2.25 2.08 -20.02
C ILE A 91 1.88 2.80 -21.31
N ALA A 92 1.71 4.12 -21.24
CA ALA A 92 1.35 4.95 -22.38
C ALA A 92 2.42 6.02 -22.64
N PRO A 93 2.65 6.43 -23.91
CA PRO A 93 3.52 7.56 -24.22
C PRO A 93 3.00 8.85 -23.57
N LEU A 94 3.91 9.66 -23.03
CA LEU A 94 3.58 10.94 -22.38
C LEU A 94 2.81 11.90 -23.31
N GLU A 95 3.11 11.88 -24.61
CA GLU A 95 2.52 12.76 -25.62
C GLU A 95 1.04 12.45 -25.96
N GLU A 96 0.60 11.19 -25.83
CA GLU A 96 -0.76 10.78 -26.22
C GLU A 96 -1.80 11.22 -25.19
N LEU A 97 -1.44 11.28 -23.90
CA LEU A 97 -2.33 11.72 -22.83
C LEU A 97 -2.42 13.26 -22.73
N GLN A 98 -1.32 13.98 -23.01
CA GLN A 98 -1.35 15.45 -23.08
C GLN A 98 -2.26 15.98 -24.21
N LYS A 99 -2.39 15.23 -25.31
CA LYS A 99 -3.32 15.56 -26.40
C LYS A 99 -4.78 15.29 -26.08
N ARG A 100 -5.09 14.37 -25.15
CA ARG A 100 -6.47 14.08 -24.69
C ARG A 100 -6.98 15.08 -23.63
N ALA A 101 -6.08 15.82 -22.98
CA ALA A 101 -6.41 16.82 -21.96
C ALA A 101 -6.63 18.25 -22.53
N LYS A 102 -6.52 18.42 -23.85
CA LYS A 102 -6.88 19.63 -24.60
C LYS A 102 -8.16 19.41 -25.38
#